data_AF-A0AAJ1ICH8-F1
#
_entry.id   AF-A0AAJ1ICH8-F1
#
_cell.length_a   1.000
_cell.length_b   1.000
_cell.length_c   1.000
_cell.angle_alpha   90.00
_cell.angle_beta   90.00
_cell.angle_gamma   90.00
#
_symmetry.space_group_name_H-M   'P 1'
#
loop_
_entity.id
_entity.type
_entity.pdbx_description
1 polymer ?
#
loop_
_entity_poly.entity_id
_entity_poly.type
_entity_poly.pdbx_seq_one_letter_code
_entity_poly.pdbx_strand_id
1 'polypeptide(L)'
;MKKISLIIITILLVTLAGCTTTLGGVKDNPQKHAGNDVRINARIALEVPLPFLDYSLYQIKDDTDRMFLFTDKKYKIDDRIRIRVHVIGISDGKSLSAFEEIAQQTANYMVKHRMESEAKARALSQKLVRLMTTLGTKAEGSYFLIAY
;
A
#
# COMPACT_ATOMS: atom_id res chain seq x y z
N MET A 1 -9.17 -45.90 9.00
CA MET A 1 -8.66 -44.60 9.53
C MET A 1 -8.09 -43.71 8.41
N LYS A 2 -8.90 -43.29 7.42
CA LYS A 2 -8.45 -42.46 6.27
C LYS A 2 -9.23 -41.15 6.08
N LYS A 3 -10.32 -40.93 6.83
CA LYS A 3 -11.25 -39.80 6.63
C LYS A 3 -10.87 -38.54 7.43
N ILE A 4 -10.08 -38.68 8.50
CA ILE A 4 -9.72 -37.55 9.38
C ILE A 4 -8.66 -36.64 8.72
N SER A 5 -7.76 -37.20 7.90
CA SER A 5 -6.73 -36.41 7.20
C SER A 5 -7.27 -35.46 6.14
N LEU A 6 -8.46 -35.72 5.55
CA LEU A 6 -9.01 -34.87 4.49
C LEU A 6 -9.60 -33.55 5.04
N ILE A 7 -10.17 -33.59 6.25
CA ILE A 7 -10.84 -32.42 6.86
C ILE A 7 -9.82 -31.38 7.33
N ILE A 8 -8.68 -31.83 7.89
CA ILE A 8 -7.61 -30.94 8.37
C ILE A 8 -6.97 -30.19 7.18
N ILE A 9 -6.80 -30.84 6.03
CA ILE A 9 -6.25 -30.21 4.82
C ILE A 9 -7.21 -29.13 4.28
N THR A 10 -8.52 -29.36 4.36
CA THR A 10 -9.52 -28.41 3.85
C THR A 10 -9.62 -27.16 4.73
N ILE A 11 -9.56 -27.31 6.05
CA ILE A 11 -9.57 -26.18 7.00
C ILE A 11 -8.27 -25.36 6.88
N LEU A 12 -7.13 -26.02 6.63
CA LEU A 12 -5.84 -25.35 6.40
C LEU A 12 -5.84 -24.55 5.08
N LEU A 13 -6.53 -25.02 4.04
CA LEU A 13 -6.68 -24.29 2.77
C LEU A 13 -7.59 -23.05 2.88
N VAL A 14 -8.61 -23.08 3.75
CA VAL A 14 -9.52 -21.95 3.97
C VAL A 14 -8.83 -20.83 4.79
N THR A 15 -7.92 -21.16 5.71
CA THR A 15 -7.20 -20.15 6.51
C THR A 15 -6.06 -19.45 5.74
N LEU A 16 -5.56 -20.04 4.64
CA LEU A 16 -4.57 -19.43 3.74
C LEU A 16 -5.17 -18.35 2.83
N ALA A 17 -6.50 -18.28 2.71
CA ALA A 17 -7.23 -17.17 2.14
C ALA A 17 -7.27 -15.99 3.14
N GLY A 18 -6.08 -15.52 3.57
CA GLY A 18 -5.94 -14.42 4.52
C GLY A 18 -6.92 -13.28 4.20
N CYS A 19 -7.65 -12.85 5.22
CA CYS A 19 -8.71 -11.86 5.12
C CYS A 19 -8.28 -10.70 4.23
N THR A 20 -9.01 -10.50 3.15
CA THR A 20 -8.84 -9.32 2.29
C THR A 20 -9.56 -8.17 2.98
N THR A 21 -8.87 -7.06 3.20
CA THR A 21 -9.45 -5.85 3.79
C THR A 21 -9.91 -4.91 2.67
N THR A 22 -10.87 -4.04 2.98
CA THR A 22 -11.28 -2.93 2.11
C THR A 22 -10.41 -1.70 2.36
N LEU A 23 -10.37 -0.78 1.40
CA LEU A 23 -9.66 0.49 1.52
C LEU A 23 -10.26 1.35 2.64
N GLY A 24 -11.58 1.41 2.76
CA GLY A 24 -12.27 2.06 3.87
C GLY A 24 -11.89 1.45 5.22
N GLY A 25 -11.78 0.12 5.31
CA GLY A 25 -11.32 -0.55 6.53
C GLY A 25 -9.89 -0.16 6.95
N VAL A 26 -9.00 0.08 5.98
CA VAL A 26 -7.64 0.59 6.23
C VAL A 26 -7.68 2.01 6.78
N LYS A 27 -8.54 2.87 6.22
CA LYS A 27 -8.70 4.27 6.65
C LYS A 27 -9.36 4.39 8.03
N ASP A 28 -10.37 3.59 8.29
CA ASP A 28 -11.17 3.66 9.52
C ASP A 28 -10.46 3.05 10.73
N ASN A 29 -9.53 2.11 10.50
CA ASN A 29 -8.78 1.44 11.57
C ASN A 29 -7.25 1.55 11.38
N PRO A 30 -6.70 2.78 11.37
CA PRO A 30 -5.31 2.99 10.99
C PRO A 30 -4.33 2.37 11.98
N GLN A 31 -4.67 2.34 13.28
CA GLN A 31 -3.86 1.71 14.33
C GLN A 31 -3.63 0.21 14.09
N LYS A 32 -4.55 -0.45 13.40
CA LYS A 32 -4.47 -1.88 13.07
C LYS A 32 -3.64 -2.13 11.81
N HIS A 33 -3.66 -1.19 10.87
CA HIS A 33 -3.18 -1.42 9.51
C HIS A 33 -1.85 -0.75 9.20
N ALA A 34 -1.56 0.43 9.77
CA ALA A 34 -0.31 1.14 9.54
C ALA A 34 0.91 0.28 9.92
N GLY A 35 1.91 0.22 9.03
CA GLY A 35 3.12 -0.58 9.21
C GLY A 35 2.93 -2.08 9.01
N ASN A 36 1.73 -2.54 8.63
CA ASN A 36 1.43 -3.95 8.40
C ASN A 36 1.16 -4.24 6.92
N ASP A 37 1.41 -5.49 6.52
CA ASP A 37 1.03 -6.01 5.22
C ASP A 37 -0.43 -6.45 5.23
N VAL A 38 -1.21 -5.99 4.26
CA VAL A 38 -2.62 -6.36 4.07
C VAL A 38 -2.88 -6.81 2.64
N ARG A 39 -3.90 -7.64 2.43
CA ARG A 39 -4.39 -7.96 1.08
C ARG A 39 -5.57 -7.06 0.77
N ILE A 40 -5.56 -6.43 -0.38
CA ILE A 40 -6.65 -5.59 -0.89
C ILE A 40 -7.17 -6.14 -2.23
N ASN A 41 -8.43 -5.85 -2.52
CA ASN A 41 -9.03 -6.04 -3.84
C ASN A 41 -9.58 -4.69 -4.29
N ALA A 42 -9.05 -4.15 -5.38
CA ALA A 42 -9.35 -2.80 -5.83
C ALA A 42 -9.30 -2.72 -7.35
N ARG A 43 -9.73 -1.59 -7.88
CA ARG A 43 -9.60 -1.23 -9.30
C ARG A 43 -8.68 -0.04 -9.48
N ILE A 44 -7.84 -0.04 -10.50
CA ILE A 44 -7.08 1.15 -10.91
C ILE A 44 -8.04 2.22 -11.40
N ALA A 45 -8.09 3.36 -10.72
CA ALA A 45 -8.94 4.49 -11.08
C ALA A 45 -8.19 5.50 -11.94
N LEU A 46 -6.95 5.82 -11.58
CA LEU A 46 -6.10 6.80 -12.26
C LEU A 46 -4.63 6.37 -12.17
N GLU A 47 -3.84 6.76 -13.17
CA GLU A 47 -2.39 6.71 -13.13
C GLU A 47 -1.86 8.14 -12.94
N VAL A 48 -0.99 8.32 -11.93
CA VAL A 48 -0.26 9.57 -11.71
C VAL A 48 1.11 9.41 -12.36
N PRO A 49 1.39 10.11 -13.47
CA PRO A 49 2.66 9.97 -14.17
C PRO A 49 3.81 10.46 -13.27
N LEU A 50 4.82 9.60 -13.09
CA LEU A 50 6.04 9.90 -12.37
C LEU A 50 7.22 9.93 -13.36
N PRO A 51 7.43 11.03 -14.10
CA PRO A 51 8.38 11.07 -15.23
C PRO A 51 9.85 10.88 -14.86
N PHE A 52 10.16 10.77 -13.57
CA PHE A 52 11.52 10.65 -13.05
C PHE A 52 11.77 9.32 -12.33
N LEU A 53 10.81 8.39 -12.37
CA LEU A 53 10.83 7.16 -11.58
C LEU A 53 10.46 5.95 -12.43
N ASP A 54 11.17 4.85 -12.23
CA ASP A 54 10.82 3.53 -12.78
C ASP A 54 9.58 2.91 -12.10
N TYR A 55 8.95 3.67 -11.20
CA TYR A 55 7.78 3.29 -10.43
C TYR A 55 6.56 4.05 -10.89
N SER A 56 5.41 3.42 -10.68
CA SER A 56 4.11 3.99 -10.96
C SER A 56 3.40 4.34 -9.66
N LEU A 57 2.66 5.45 -9.68
CA LEU A 57 1.75 5.82 -8.62
C LEU A 57 0.33 5.76 -9.17
N TYR A 58 -0.49 4.85 -8.67
CA TYR A 58 -1.87 4.70 -9.08
C TYR A 58 -2.81 5.21 -7.99
N GLN A 59 -3.90 5.86 -8.37
CA GLN A 59 -5.07 5.89 -7.49
C GLN A 59 -5.85 4.61 -7.71
N ILE A 60 -6.05 3.85 -6.64
CA ILE A 60 -6.89 2.66 -6.64
C ILE A 60 -8.17 2.94 -5.87
N LYS A 61 -9.25 2.24 -6.21
CA LYS A 61 -10.56 2.38 -5.56
C LYS A 61 -11.22 1.03 -5.35
N ASP A 62 -12.00 0.91 -4.29
CA ASP A 62 -13.01 -0.12 -4.13
C ASP A 62 -14.37 0.54 -3.87
N ASP A 63 -15.36 -0.23 -3.42
CA ASP A 63 -16.70 0.30 -3.14
C ASP A 63 -16.75 1.18 -1.87
N THR A 64 -15.65 1.25 -1.10
CA THR A 64 -15.59 1.91 0.20
C THR A 64 -14.72 3.17 0.21
N ASP A 65 -13.60 3.19 -0.52
CA ASP A 65 -12.73 4.37 -0.57
C ASP A 65 -11.75 4.34 -1.76
N ARG A 66 -10.86 5.33 -1.80
CA ARG A 66 -9.75 5.47 -2.73
C ARG A 66 -8.44 5.67 -1.96
N MET A 67 -7.37 5.06 -2.46
CA MET A 67 -6.02 5.23 -1.90
C MET A 67 -5.00 5.30 -3.02
N PHE A 68 -3.81 5.80 -2.72
CA PHE A 68 -2.70 5.74 -3.66
C PHE A 68 -1.86 4.49 -3.44
N LEU A 69 -1.46 3.85 -4.54
CA LEU A 69 -0.60 2.68 -4.60
C LEU A 69 0.69 3.04 -5.34
N PHE A 70 1.81 2.98 -4.64
CA PHE A 70 3.15 3.08 -5.21
C PHE A 70 3.71 1.68 -5.47
N THR A 71 4.12 1.40 -6.70
CA THR A 71 4.59 0.07 -7.10
C THR A 71 5.46 0.12 -8.34
N ASP A 72 6.31 -0.87 -8.52
CA ASP A 72 7.08 -1.14 -9.75
C ASP A 72 6.26 -1.87 -10.82
N LYS A 73 5.09 -2.39 -10.45
CA LYS A 73 4.18 -3.07 -11.39
C LYS A 73 3.44 -2.08 -12.28
N LYS A 74 3.24 -2.50 -13.53
CA LYS A 74 2.45 -1.75 -14.51
C LYS A 74 1.03 -2.29 -14.56
N TYR A 75 0.06 -1.39 -14.40
CA TYR A 75 -1.36 -1.69 -14.55
C TYR A 75 -1.99 -0.72 -15.53
N LYS A 76 -3.16 -1.09 -16.06
CA LYS A 76 -4.00 -0.20 -16.87
C LYS A 76 -5.13 0.35 -16.03
N ILE A 77 -5.62 1.53 -16.41
CA ILE A 77 -6.87 2.07 -15.87
C ILE A 77 -7.98 1.01 -16.05
N ASP A 78 -8.82 0.88 -15.03
CA ASP A 78 -9.87 -0.12 -14.87
C ASP A 78 -9.44 -1.58 -14.60
N ASP A 79 -8.14 -1.88 -14.52
CA ASP A 79 -7.68 -3.21 -14.08
C ASP A 79 -8.17 -3.51 -12.66
N ARG A 80 -8.69 -4.72 -12.46
CA ARG A 80 -8.99 -5.26 -11.12
C ARG A 80 -7.75 -5.96 -10.58
N ILE A 81 -7.27 -5.50 -9.44
CA ILE A 81 -6.07 -5.99 -8.78
C ILE A 81 -6.41 -6.66 -7.45
N ARG A 82 -5.78 -7.79 -7.18
CA ARG A 82 -5.74 -8.41 -5.86
C ARG A 82 -4.28 -8.50 -5.42
N ILE A 83 -3.87 -7.61 -4.53
CA ILE A 83 -2.46 -7.40 -4.21
C ILE A 83 -2.23 -7.35 -2.71
N ARG A 84 -1.08 -7.87 -2.26
CA ARG A 84 -0.56 -7.63 -0.92
C ARG A 84 0.19 -6.31 -0.93
N VAL A 85 -0.22 -5.39 -0.07
CA VAL A 85 0.36 -4.06 0.06
C VAL A 85 0.82 -3.85 1.49
N HIS A 86 1.86 -3.06 1.66
CA HIS A 86 2.25 -2.54 2.96
C HIS A 86 1.62 -1.17 3.14
N VAL A 87 0.97 -0.96 4.28
CA VAL A 87 0.27 0.30 4.57
C VAL A 87 1.25 1.27 5.21
N ILE A 88 1.48 2.39 4.52
CA ILE A 88 2.28 3.50 5.04
C ILE A 88 1.33 4.59 5.55
N GLY A 89 1.51 4.99 6.81
CA GLY A 89 0.80 6.12 7.39
C GLY A 89 1.11 7.42 6.64
N ILE A 90 0.12 8.28 6.42
CA ILE A 90 0.34 9.69 6.08
C ILE A 90 -0.13 10.51 7.29
N SER A 91 0.79 11.24 7.91
CA SER A 91 0.43 12.25 8.89
C SER A 91 -0.49 13.26 8.23
N ASP A 92 -1.38 13.85 9.01
CA ASP A 92 -2.19 15.03 8.66
C ASP A 92 -1.42 16.24 8.07
N GLY A 93 -0.12 16.10 7.80
CA GLY A 93 0.73 17.10 7.15
C GLY A 93 1.16 18.20 8.11
N LYS A 94 0.82 18.10 9.41
CA LYS A 94 1.02 19.17 10.39
C LYS A 94 2.27 18.98 11.25
N SER A 95 2.83 17.77 11.31
CA SER A 95 4.03 17.49 12.10
C SER A 95 5.23 17.10 11.24
N LEU A 96 6.31 17.89 11.34
CA LEU A 96 7.59 17.62 10.67
C LEU A 96 8.17 16.25 11.08
N SER A 97 8.01 15.87 12.35
CA SER A 97 8.48 14.59 12.87
C SER A 97 7.77 13.40 12.23
N ALA A 98 6.47 13.53 11.99
CA ALA A 98 5.70 12.47 11.39
C ALA A 98 6.02 12.31 9.88
N PHE A 99 6.30 13.41 9.19
CA PHE A 99 6.81 13.37 7.81
C PHE A 99 8.11 12.55 7.70
N GLU A 100 9.08 12.82 8.58
CA GLU A 100 10.37 12.11 8.57
C GLU A 100 10.21 10.62 8.91
N GLU A 101 9.38 10.31 9.89
CA GLU A 101 9.07 8.92 10.27
C GLU A 101 8.51 8.14 9.08
N ILE A 102 7.56 8.71 8.35
CA ILE A 102 6.93 8.10 7.19
C ILE A 102 7.93 7.90 6.04
N ALA A 103 8.74 8.92 5.78
CA ALA A 103 9.80 8.83 4.77
C ALA A 103 10.81 7.73 5.13
N GLN A 104 11.15 7.57 6.41
CA GLN A 104 12.05 6.53 6.88
C GLN A 104 11.41 5.14 6.79
N GLN A 105 10.14 4.97 7.17
CA GLN A 105 9.40 3.70 7.02
C GLN A 105 9.36 3.27 5.55
N THR A 106 9.04 4.22 4.66
CA THR A 106 9.00 4.00 3.21
C THR A 106 10.37 3.58 2.66
N ALA A 107 11.44 4.28 3.06
CA ALA A 107 12.79 3.95 2.62
C ALA A 107 13.21 2.55 3.13
N ASN A 108 12.93 2.23 4.39
CA ASN A 108 13.21 0.93 4.97
C ASN A 108 12.49 -0.18 4.22
N TYR A 109 11.23 0.03 3.83
CA TYR A 109 10.48 -0.93 3.02
C TYR A 109 11.15 -1.16 1.66
N MET A 110 11.47 -0.09 0.93
CA MET A 110 12.12 -0.17 -0.38
C MET A 110 13.46 -0.92 -0.32
N VAL A 111 14.27 -0.64 0.70
CA VAL A 111 15.57 -1.31 0.91
C VAL A 111 15.37 -2.79 1.26
N LYS A 112 14.50 -3.09 2.23
CA LYS A 112 14.20 -4.46 2.68
C LYS A 112 13.74 -5.34 1.53
N HIS A 113 12.93 -4.79 0.63
CA HIS A 113 12.37 -5.50 -0.52
C HIS A 113 13.21 -5.36 -1.80
N ARG A 114 14.41 -4.78 -1.71
CA ARG A 114 15.36 -4.60 -2.84
C ARG A 114 14.77 -3.83 -4.03
N MET A 115 13.82 -2.94 -3.77
CA MET A 115 13.33 -2.00 -4.79
C MET A 115 14.43 -0.99 -5.11
N GLU A 116 15.12 -0.46 -4.09
CA GLU A 116 16.16 0.56 -4.25
C GLU A 116 17.36 0.38 -3.32
N SER A 117 18.48 1.01 -3.65
CA SER A 117 19.60 1.18 -2.72
C SER A 117 19.25 2.16 -1.59
N GLU A 118 19.92 2.06 -0.45
CA GLU A 118 19.62 2.90 0.73
C GLU A 118 19.59 4.41 0.43
N ALA A 119 20.59 4.91 -0.31
CA ALA A 119 20.66 6.31 -0.70
C ALA A 119 19.51 6.74 -1.61
N LYS A 120 19.17 5.91 -2.61
CA LYS A 120 18.06 6.19 -3.54
C LYS A 120 16.70 6.07 -2.83
N ALA A 121 16.52 5.06 -1.99
CA ALA A 121 15.31 4.83 -1.22
C ALA A 121 14.97 6.02 -0.31
N ARG A 122 15.98 6.60 0.37
CA ARG A 122 15.79 7.82 1.18
C ARG A 122 15.37 9.03 0.34
N ALA A 123 16.04 9.28 -0.78
CA ALA A 123 15.70 10.41 -1.65
C ALA A 123 14.32 10.24 -2.29
N LEU A 124 13.98 9.02 -2.69
CA LEU A 124 12.70 8.66 -3.28
C LEU A 124 11.56 8.77 -2.28
N SER A 125 11.74 8.25 -1.07
CA SER A 125 10.69 8.31 -0.04
C SER A 125 10.32 9.75 0.31
N GLN A 126 11.30 10.64 0.48
CA GLN A 126 11.03 12.06 0.74
C GLN A 126 10.21 12.72 -0.38
N LYS A 127 10.54 12.42 -1.65
CA LYS A 127 9.79 12.94 -2.81
C LYS A 127 8.37 12.37 -2.85
N LEU A 128 8.23 11.07 -2.62
CA LEU A 128 6.94 10.38 -2.62
C LEU A 128 6.03 10.93 -1.53
N VAL A 129 6.52 11.06 -0.29
CA VAL A 129 5.72 11.59 0.82
C VAL A 129 5.30 13.03 0.54
N ARG A 130 6.18 13.89 0.00
CA ARG A 130 5.81 15.27 -0.39
C ARG A 130 4.73 15.31 -1.48
N LEU A 131 4.87 14.47 -2.50
CA LEU A 131 3.86 14.36 -3.56
C LEU A 131 2.53 13.91 -2.95
N MET A 132 2.57 12.89 -2.12
CA MET A 132 1.41 12.34 -1.42
C MET A 132 0.73 13.36 -0.51
N THR A 133 1.48 14.19 0.23
CA THR A 133 0.90 15.29 1.02
C THR A 133 0.27 16.36 0.12
N THR A 134 0.87 16.66 -1.04
CA THR A 134 0.32 17.63 -2.00
C THR A 134 -0.97 17.12 -2.66
N LEU A 135 -1.04 15.82 -2.93
CA LEU A 135 -2.23 15.16 -3.46
C LEU A 135 -3.30 14.96 -2.38
N GLY A 136 -2.89 14.58 -1.17
CA GLY A 136 -3.74 14.30 0.00
C GLY A 136 -4.35 15.54 0.65
N THR A 137 -3.69 16.70 0.59
CA THR A 137 -4.34 17.97 0.95
C THR A 137 -5.50 18.33 0.01
N LYS A 138 -5.60 17.67 -1.15
CA LYS A 138 -6.72 17.75 -2.10
C LYS A 138 -7.62 16.51 -2.11
N ALA A 139 -7.21 15.41 -1.47
CA ALA A 139 -7.90 14.12 -1.49
C ALA A 139 -7.91 13.53 -0.08
N GLU A 140 -9.10 13.40 0.53
CA GLU A 140 -9.41 13.08 1.94
C GLU A 140 -8.85 11.75 2.49
N GLY A 141 -7.54 11.50 2.40
CA GLY A 141 -6.90 10.24 2.79
C GLY A 141 -5.52 10.43 3.41
N SER A 142 -5.38 10.01 4.66
CA SER A 142 -4.17 10.01 5.48
C SER A 142 -3.30 8.74 5.30
N TYR A 143 -3.38 8.03 4.16
CA TYR A 143 -2.64 6.77 3.95
C TYR A 143 -2.24 6.54 2.49
N PHE A 144 -1.09 5.90 2.26
CA PHE A 144 -0.75 5.31 0.96
C PHE A 144 -0.22 3.89 1.11
N LEU A 145 -0.24 3.17 0.00
CA LEU A 145 0.06 1.76 -0.09
C LEU A 145 1.32 1.58 -0.93
N ILE A 146 2.21 0.68 -0.51
CA ILE A 146 3.39 0.29 -1.29
C ILE A 146 3.37 -1.21 -1.57
N ALA A 147 3.73 -1.60 -2.80
CA ALA A 147 3.86 -3.00 -3.19
C ALA A 147 5.02 -3.24 -4.16
N TYR A 148 5.64 -4.41 -4.01
CA TYR A 148 6.56 -5.05 -4.95
C TYR A 148 5.84 -6.17 -5.73
#